data_AF-A0A520WSH7-F1
#
_entry.id   AF-A0A520WSH7-F1
#
_cell.length_a   1.000
_cell.length_b   1.000
_cell.length_c   1.000
_cell.angle_alpha   90.00
_cell.angle_beta   90.00
_cell.angle_gamma   90.00
#
_symmetry.space_group_name_H-M   'P 1'
#
loop_
_entity.id
_entity.type
_entity.pdbx_description
1 polymer ?
#
loop_
_entity_poly.entity_id
_entity_poly.type
_entity_poly.pdbx_seq_one_letter_code
_entity_poly.pdbx_strand_id
1 'polypeptide(L)'
;MLGIASRYFAGRITLATAAAVALGLVTGMDGNGHIVMFGTIVLGTAAAAFALLAGLALTIGDGDSIDRERVRSHPATPAWWPVMGAIGLGVLMVGVVVDGFIAIIGISAMLVSAVEWTFSAWSEHLSTDQEANAVERKRILAPFEIPLYGALSIALPVVLISRILLTSSKNGASWFAMIASSVILAFAFLLYAKPNIRTAIVASVLVLGGLALIVGGIAATARGEREFHHHDHDKEHGDDNHVEGDAEHSAPALDAPVVIK
;
A
#
# COMPACT_ATOMS: atom_id res chain seq x y z
N MET A 1 -44.40 -12.48 -9.31
CA MET A 1 -44.23 -12.91 -7.90
C MET A 1 -42.98 -12.25 -7.35
N LEU A 2 -43.00 -11.68 -6.14
CA LEU A 2 -41.81 -11.07 -5.53
C LEU A 2 -40.76 -12.14 -5.23
N GLY A 3 -39.56 -11.99 -5.80
CA GLY A 3 -38.40 -12.83 -5.54
C GLY A 3 -37.85 -12.68 -4.11
N ILE A 4 -37.05 -13.64 -3.67
CA ILE A 4 -36.31 -13.65 -2.39
C ILE A 4 -35.51 -12.35 -2.18
N ALA A 5 -34.77 -11.86 -3.18
CA ALA A 5 -33.97 -10.65 -3.05
C ALA A 5 -34.85 -9.40 -2.86
N SER A 6 -35.91 -9.28 -3.66
CA SER A 6 -36.86 -8.16 -3.54
C SER A 6 -37.55 -8.12 -2.16
N ARG A 7 -37.90 -9.29 -1.58
CA ARG A 7 -38.48 -9.39 -0.24
C ARG A 7 -37.46 -9.03 0.84
N TYR A 8 -36.21 -9.48 0.70
CA TYR A 8 -35.14 -9.16 1.62
C TYR A 8 -34.88 -7.66 1.70
N PHE A 9 -34.71 -7.00 0.55
CA PHE A 9 -34.48 -5.56 0.51
C PHE A 9 -35.71 -4.76 0.96
N ALA A 10 -36.93 -5.17 0.57
CA ALA A 10 -38.16 -4.56 1.07
C ALA A 10 -38.21 -4.58 2.61
N GLY A 11 -37.87 -5.72 3.24
CA GLY A 11 -37.79 -5.81 4.70
C GLY A 11 -36.75 -4.87 5.31
N ARG A 12 -35.59 -4.70 4.67
CA ARG A 12 -34.52 -3.78 5.14
C ARG A 12 -34.90 -2.31 4.97
N ILE A 13 -35.64 -1.95 3.93
CA ILE A 13 -36.21 -0.61 3.76
C ILE A 13 -37.18 -0.32 4.91
N THR A 14 -38.15 -1.22 5.14
CA THR A 14 -39.14 -1.03 6.21
C THR A 14 -38.45 -0.90 7.57
N LEU A 15 -37.46 -1.75 7.85
CA LEU A 15 -36.70 -1.69 9.10
C LEU A 15 -35.92 -0.38 9.26
N ALA A 16 -35.17 0.04 8.22
CA ALA A 16 -34.36 1.26 8.27
C ALA A 16 -35.24 2.51 8.40
N THR A 17 -36.36 2.58 7.67
CA THR A 17 -37.31 3.68 7.76
C THR A 17 -38.01 3.71 9.12
N ALA A 18 -38.44 2.55 9.64
CA ALA A 18 -39.04 2.48 10.98
C ALA A 18 -38.05 2.89 12.07
N ALA A 19 -36.78 2.48 11.95
CA ALA A 19 -35.71 2.90 12.87
C ALA A 19 -35.46 4.41 12.78
N ALA A 20 -35.46 4.99 11.57
CA ALA A 20 -35.30 6.44 11.39
C ALA A 20 -36.44 7.23 12.05
N VAL A 21 -37.68 6.79 11.84
CA VAL A 21 -38.87 7.43 12.45
C VAL A 21 -38.85 7.26 13.97
N ALA A 22 -38.54 6.06 14.47
CA ALA A 22 -38.46 5.82 15.92
C ALA A 22 -37.37 6.66 16.58
N LEU A 23 -36.19 6.76 15.98
CA LEU A 23 -35.13 7.64 16.45
C LEU A 23 -35.58 9.10 16.42
N GLY A 24 -36.17 9.55 15.32
CA GLY A 24 -36.74 10.89 15.18
C GLY A 24 -37.75 11.24 16.29
N LEU A 25 -38.60 10.28 16.68
CA LEU A 25 -39.60 10.50 17.73
C LEU A 25 -39.00 10.45 19.14
N VAL A 26 -38.04 9.57 19.40
CA VAL A 26 -37.45 9.36 20.74
C VAL A 26 -36.46 10.47 21.09
N THR A 27 -35.64 10.90 20.12
CA THR A 27 -34.59 11.90 20.33
C THR A 27 -34.92 13.27 19.73
N GLY A 28 -36.02 13.40 18.98
CA GLY A 28 -36.48 14.70 18.46
C GLY A 28 -36.96 15.68 19.52
N MET A 29 -37.04 15.26 20.78
CA MET A 29 -37.54 16.05 21.91
C MET A 29 -36.43 16.80 22.68
N ASP A 30 -35.16 16.41 22.54
CA ASP A 30 -34.03 17.12 23.12
C ASP A 30 -33.56 18.26 22.18
N GLY A 31 -33.67 19.49 22.68
CA GLY A 31 -33.43 20.75 21.94
C GLY A 31 -32.03 20.96 21.34
N ASN A 32 -31.15 19.96 21.41
CA ASN A 32 -29.82 20.01 20.81
C ASN A 32 -29.76 19.41 19.40
N GLY A 33 -30.76 18.66 18.93
CA GLY A 33 -31.06 18.33 17.51
C GLY A 33 -30.00 17.58 16.65
N HIS A 34 -28.72 17.62 16.99
CA HIS A 34 -27.63 17.15 16.14
C HIS A 34 -27.57 15.61 16.07
N ILE A 35 -27.79 14.92 17.19
CA ILE A 35 -27.74 13.44 17.25
C ILE A 35 -28.87 12.83 16.41
N VAL A 36 -30.07 13.39 16.53
CA VAL A 36 -31.24 13.01 15.72
C VAL A 36 -30.97 13.24 14.25
N MET A 37 -30.40 14.40 13.90
CA MET A 37 -30.10 14.76 12.52
C MET A 37 -29.10 13.77 11.90
N PHE A 38 -27.96 13.50 12.55
CA PHE A 38 -26.99 12.54 12.03
C PHE A 38 -27.55 11.11 11.96
N GLY A 39 -28.27 10.66 12.99
CA GLY A 39 -28.85 9.32 13.01
C GLY A 39 -29.95 9.13 11.96
N THR A 40 -30.84 10.11 11.79
CA THR A 40 -31.89 10.06 10.75
C THR A 40 -31.32 10.18 9.34
N ILE A 41 -30.26 10.97 9.13
CA ILE A 41 -29.55 11.03 7.84
C ILE A 41 -28.94 9.67 7.52
N VAL A 42 -28.18 9.06 8.44
CA VAL A 42 -27.55 7.75 8.20
C VAL A 42 -28.59 6.67 7.91
N LEU A 43 -29.66 6.60 8.71
CA LEU A 43 -30.73 5.62 8.50
C LEU A 43 -31.53 5.89 7.22
N GLY A 44 -31.75 7.17 6.88
CA GLY A 44 -32.39 7.58 5.62
C GLY A 44 -31.55 7.22 4.40
N THR A 45 -30.23 7.45 4.44
CA THR A 45 -29.31 7.04 3.37
C THR A 45 -29.27 5.52 3.23
N ALA A 46 -29.26 4.77 4.34
CA ALA A 46 -29.33 3.31 4.30
C ALA A 46 -30.66 2.82 3.69
N ALA A 47 -31.80 3.42 4.07
CA ALA A 47 -33.11 3.10 3.49
C ALA A 47 -33.16 3.38 1.98
N ALA A 48 -32.60 4.52 1.54
CA ALA A 48 -32.50 4.88 0.13
C ALA A 48 -31.61 3.89 -0.66
N ALA A 49 -30.48 3.48 -0.08
CA ALA A 49 -29.61 2.45 -0.68
C ALA A 49 -30.35 1.11 -0.82
N PHE A 50 -31.07 0.66 0.22
CA PHE A 50 -31.88 -0.55 0.12
C PHE A 50 -33.04 -0.42 -0.87
N ALA A 51 -33.63 0.77 -1.02
CA ALA A 51 -34.67 1.04 -2.02
C ALA A 51 -34.12 0.94 -3.45
N LEU A 52 -32.92 1.45 -3.70
CA LEU A 52 -32.22 1.26 -4.97
C LEU A 52 -31.97 -0.22 -5.26
N LEU A 53 -31.46 -0.97 -4.27
CA LEU A 53 -31.22 -2.41 -4.42
C LEU A 53 -32.51 -3.20 -4.62
N ALA A 54 -33.60 -2.83 -3.95
CA ALA A 54 -34.92 -3.43 -4.17
C ALA A 54 -35.44 -3.13 -5.58
N GLY A 55 -35.31 -1.89 -6.05
CA GLY A 55 -35.64 -1.51 -7.42
C GLY A 55 -34.87 -2.33 -8.45
N LEU A 56 -33.56 -2.50 -8.24
CA LEU A 56 -32.71 -3.33 -9.09
C LEU A 56 -33.13 -4.81 -9.07
N ALA A 57 -33.46 -5.36 -7.89
CA ALA A 57 -33.94 -6.72 -7.78
C ALA A 57 -35.29 -6.94 -8.50
N LEU A 58 -36.15 -5.92 -8.52
CA LEU A 58 -37.43 -5.95 -9.23
C LEU A 58 -37.26 -5.84 -10.75
N THR A 59 -36.26 -5.09 -11.24
CA THR A 59 -36.01 -4.93 -12.68
C THR A 59 -35.27 -6.12 -13.29
N ILE A 60 -34.27 -6.66 -12.58
CA ILE A 60 -33.45 -7.79 -13.05
C ILE A 60 -34.15 -9.14 -12.80
N GLY A 61 -34.93 -9.23 -11.72
CA GLY A 61 -35.63 -10.45 -11.31
C GLY A 61 -34.71 -11.50 -10.68
N ASP A 62 -35.29 -12.36 -9.85
CA ASP A 62 -34.60 -13.46 -9.14
C ASP A 62 -34.37 -14.70 -10.03
N GLY A 63 -34.21 -14.50 -11.34
CA GLY A 63 -33.98 -15.59 -12.29
C GLY A 63 -32.71 -16.37 -11.96
N ASP A 64 -32.62 -17.60 -12.48
CA ASP A 64 -31.34 -18.31 -12.43
C ASP A 64 -30.34 -17.54 -13.30
N SER A 65 -29.33 -16.94 -12.67
CA SER A 65 -28.37 -16.15 -13.41
C SER A 65 -27.53 -17.11 -14.25
N ILE A 66 -27.24 -16.73 -15.49
CA ILE A 66 -26.24 -17.41 -16.34
C ILE A 66 -24.91 -17.60 -15.59
N ASP A 67 -24.62 -16.70 -14.65
CA ASP A 67 -23.45 -16.75 -13.78
C ASP A 67 -23.52 -17.86 -12.74
N ARG A 68 -24.71 -18.27 -12.26
CA ARG A 68 -24.81 -19.33 -11.23
C ARG A 68 -24.41 -20.70 -11.78
N GLU A 69 -24.80 -20.98 -13.02
CA GLU A 69 -24.39 -22.21 -13.72
C GLU A 69 -22.90 -22.17 -14.10
N ARG A 70 -22.39 -21.00 -14.52
CA ARG A 70 -20.96 -20.78 -14.73
C ARG A 70 -20.16 -21.01 -13.44
N VAL A 71 -20.55 -20.41 -12.32
CA VAL A 71 -19.83 -20.52 -11.03
C VAL A 71 -19.79 -21.97 -10.52
N ARG A 72 -20.85 -22.77 -10.76
CA ARG A 72 -20.86 -24.20 -10.42
C ARG A 72 -19.89 -25.03 -11.26
N SER A 73 -19.77 -24.70 -12.55
CA SER A 73 -18.95 -25.45 -13.50
C SER A 73 -17.49 -24.96 -13.55
N HIS A 74 -17.27 -23.68 -13.27
CA HIS A 74 -16.00 -22.96 -13.36
C HIS A 74 -15.87 -22.04 -12.13
N PRO A 75 -15.46 -22.58 -10.98
CA PRO A 75 -15.35 -21.79 -9.75
C PRO A 75 -14.30 -20.69 -9.91
N ALA A 76 -14.60 -19.51 -9.36
CA ALA A 76 -13.68 -18.37 -9.37
C ALA A 76 -12.36 -18.74 -8.66
N THR A 77 -11.26 -18.16 -9.15
CA THR A 77 -9.96 -18.40 -8.53
C THR A 77 -9.87 -17.62 -7.22
N PRO A 78 -9.14 -18.13 -6.21
CA PRO A 78 -8.96 -17.39 -4.95
C PRO A 78 -8.35 -16.00 -5.19
N ALA A 79 -9.10 -14.94 -4.91
CA ALA A 79 -8.66 -13.56 -5.08
C ALA A 79 -7.97 -13.05 -3.81
N TRP A 80 -6.67 -12.79 -3.90
CA TRP A 80 -5.88 -12.24 -2.79
C TRP A 80 -5.88 -10.70 -2.75
N TRP A 81 -6.23 -10.06 -3.87
CA TRP A 81 -6.24 -8.61 -4.00
C TRP A 81 -7.17 -7.90 -3.01
N PRO A 82 -8.41 -8.35 -2.71
CA PRO A 82 -9.24 -7.72 -1.67
C PRO A 82 -8.54 -7.60 -0.31
N VAL A 83 -7.71 -8.58 0.06
CA VAL A 83 -6.92 -8.55 1.30
C VAL A 83 -5.84 -7.47 1.21
N MET A 84 -5.15 -7.37 0.07
CA MET A 84 -4.16 -6.30 -0.16
C MET A 84 -4.81 -4.90 -0.14
N GLY A 85 -6.01 -4.76 -0.70
CA GLY A 85 -6.79 -3.53 -0.62
C GLY A 85 -7.15 -3.16 0.82
N ALA A 86 -7.52 -4.14 1.65
CA ALA A 86 -7.78 -3.93 3.08
C ALA A 86 -6.50 -3.54 3.85
N ILE A 87 -5.35 -4.14 3.53
CA ILE A 87 -4.05 -3.73 4.09
C ILE A 87 -3.73 -2.28 3.69
N GLY A 88 -3.93 -1.94 2.41
CA GLY A 88 -3.75 -0.58 1.90
C GLY A 88 -4.65 0.44 2.61
N LEU A 89 -5.90 0.08 2.89
CA LEU A 89 -6.81 0.88 3.70
C LEU A 89 -6.29 1.07 5.13
N GLY A 90 -5.77 0.02 5.75
CA GLY A 90 -5.14 0.11 7.08
C GLY A 90 -3.95 1.07 7.09
N VAL A 91 -3.06 0.96 6.10
CA VAL A 91 -1.91 1.87 5.93
C VAL A 91 -2.37 3.30 5.70
N LEU A 92 -3.40 3.51 4.87
CA LEU A 92 -3.99 4.82 4.62
C LEU A 92 -4.51 5.46 5.92
N MET A 93 -5.24 4.70 6.74
CA MET A 93 -5.78 5.21 8.02
C MET A 93 -4.66 5.64 8.97
N VAL A 94 -3.54 4.92 9.02
CA VAL A 94 -2.35 5.34 9.78
C VAL A 94 -1.72 6.58 9.16
N GLY A 95 -1.56 6.61 7.83
CA GLY A 95 -0.93 7.70 7.11
C GLY A 95 -1.66 9.04 7.25
N VAL A 96 -2.99 9.04 7.22
CA VAL A 96 -3.81 10.25 7.40
C VAL A 96 -3.52 10.94 8.75
N VAL A 97 -3.09 10.19 9.76
CA VAL A 97 -2.76 10.72 11.09
C VAL A 97 -1.27 11.04 11.24
N VAL A 98 -0.39 10.20 10.67
CA VAL A 98 1.06 10.27 10.92
C VAL A 98 1.77 11.19 9.92
N ASP A 99 1.63 10.92 8.63
CA ASP A 99 2.39 11.60 7.58
C ASP A 99 1.77 11.40 6.19
N GLY A 100 1.78 12.46 5.39
CA GLY A 100 1.17 12.46 4.05
C GLY A 100 1.81 11.47 3.08
N PHE A 101 3.11 11.18 3.19
CA PHE A 101 3.77 10.19 2.35
C PHE A 101 3.26 8.77 2.64
N ILE A 102 3.03 8.43 3.91
CA ILE A 102 2.43 7.14 4.30
C ILE A 102 0.99 7.04 3.78
N ALA A 103 0.23 8.13 3.81
CA ALA A 103 -1.12 8.16 3.24
C ALA A 103 -1.10 7.89 1.73
N ILE A 104 -0.16 8.50 1.00
CA ILE A 104 0.03 8.26 -0.45
C ILE A 104 0.32 6.79 -0.72
N ILE A 105 1.20 6.15 0.06
CA ILE A 105 1.49 4.71 -0.06
C ILE A 105 0.21 3.88 0.14
N GLY A 106 -0.60 4.19 1.15
CA GLY A 106 -1.88 3.52 1.39
C GLY A 106 -2.84 3.64 0.20
N ILE A 107 -2.99 4.85 -0.35
CA ILE A 107 -3.81 5.11 -1.55
C ILE A 107 -3.26 4.32 -2.75
N SER A 108 -1.96 4.37 -3.00
CA SER A 108 -1.33 3.64 -4.10
C SER A 108 -1.55 2.13 -3.99
N ALA A 109 -1.41 1.56 -2.79
CA ALA A 109 -1.68 0.14 -2.55
C ALA A 109 -3.14 -0.23 -2.82
N MET A 110 -4.10 0.62 -2.38
CA MET A 110 -5.52 0.43 -2.68
C MET A 110 -5.80 0.52 -4.19
N LEU A 111 -5.21 1.49 -4.89
CA LEU A 111 -5.40 1.65 -6.34
C LEU A 111 -4.85 0.45 -7.11
N VAL A 112 -3.63 0.02 -6.81
CA VAL A 112 -3.03 -1.19 -7.41
C VAL A 112 -3.93 -2.38 -7.15
N SER A 113 -4.33 -2.61 -5.89
CA SER A 113 -5.24 -3.69 -5.54
C SER A 113 -6.57 -3.63 -6.28
N ALA A 114 -7.15 -2.44 -6.47
CA ALA A 114 -8.43 -2.29 -7.16
C ALA A 114 -8.30 -2.61 -8.65
N VAL A 115 -7.25 -2.09 -9.31
CA VAL A 115 -6.95 -2.36 -10.72
C VAL A 115 -6.71 -3.86 -10.91
N GLU A 116 -5.86 -4.45 -10.08
CA GLU A 116 -5.49 -5.84 -10.16
C GLU A 116 -6.66 -6.78 -9.92
N TRP A 117 -7.50 -6.47 -8.92
CA TRP A 117 -8.70 -7.23 -8.66
C TRP A 117 -9.70 -7.12 -9.83
N THR A 118 -9.85 -5.92 -10.39
CA THR A 118 -10.76 -5.67 -11.52
C THR A 118 -10.34 -6.47 -12.75
N PHE A 119 -9.06 -6.44 -13.12
CA PHE A 119 -8.56 -7.21 -14.27
C PHE A 119 -8.58 -8.71 -14.03
N SER A 120 -8.36 -9.15 -12.78
CA SER A 120 -8.50 -10.57 -12.42
C SER A 120 -9.95 -11.02 -12.60
N ALA A 121 -10.91 -10.30 -12.03
CA ALA A 121 -12.33 -10.58 -12.18
C ALA A 121 -12.78 -10.49 -13.65
N TRP A 122 -12.32 -9.49 -14.40
CA TRP A 122 -12.59 -9.37 -15.82
C TRP A 122 -12.07 -10.59 -16.60
N SER A 123 -10.84 -11.02 -16.33
CA SER A 123 -10.23 -12.14 -17.04
C SER A 123 -10.98 -13.45 -16.80
N GLU A 124 -11.45 -13.71 -15.58
CA GLU A 124 -12.22 -14.91 -15.24
C GLU A 124 -13.52 -15.05 -16.04
N HIS A 125 -14.05 -13.93 -16.56
CA HIS A 125 -15.31 -13.89 -17.31
C HIS A 125 -15.15 -13.91 -18.83
N LEU A 126 -13.92 -13.88 -19.36
CA LEU A 126 -13.65 -13.87 -20.81
C LEU A 126 -14.15 -15.13 -21.51
N SER A 127 -13.84 -16.29 -20.95
CA SER A 127 -14.23 -17.58 -21.51
C SER A 127 -14.34 -18.65 -20.43
N THR A 128 -14.80 -19.84 -20.82
CA THR A 128 -14.88 -21.02 -19.97
C THR A 128 -13.49 -21.60 -19.62
N ASP A 129 -12.48 -21.33 -20.46
CA ASP A 129 -11.11 -21.81 -20.26
C ASP A 129 -10.29 -20.82 -19.42
N GLN A 130 -10.03 -21.18 -18.17
CA GLN A 130 -9.31 -20.32 -17.22
C GLN A 130 -7.82 -20.14 -17.57
N GLU A 131 -7.19 -21.11 -18.24
CA GLU A 131 -5.78 -20.98 -18.64
C GLU A 131 -5.64 -19.95 -19.76
N ALA A 132 -6.52 -20.00 -20.76
CA ALA A 132 -6.57 -19.01 -21.83
C ALA A 132 -6.86 -17.60 -21.30
N ASN A 133 -7.79 -17.48 -20.36
CA ASN A 133 -8.13 -16.22 -19.70
C ASN A 133 -6.94 -15.58 -18.97
N ALA A 134 -6.14 -16.39 -18.26
CA ALA A 134 -4.96 -15.92 -17.54
C ALA A 134 -3.87 -15.39 -18.50
N VAL A 135 -3.73 -16.01 -19.68
CA VAL A 135 -2.80 -15.55 -20.72
C VAL A 135 -3.20 -14.18 -21.26
N GLU A 136 -4.49 -13.95 -21.54
CA GLU A 136 -4.98 -12.66 -22.02
C GLU A 136 -4.84 -11.54 -20.98
N ARG A 137 -5.16 -11.83 -19.71
CA ARG A 137 -4.89 -10.90 -18.59
C ARG A 137 -3.42 -10.51 -18.58
N LYS A 138 -2.53 -11.51 -18.61
CA LYS A 138 -1.09 -11.29 -18.59
C LYS A 138 -0.63 -10.48 -19.80
N ARG A 139 -1.20 -10.70 -20.98
CA ARG A 139 -0.83 -9.93 -22.19
C ARG A 139 -1.12 -8.44 -22.05
N ILE A 140 -2.22 -8.08 -21.39
CA ILE A 140 -2.63 -6.69 -21.18
C ILE A 140 -1.88 -6.05 -20.01
N LEU A 141 -1.73 -6.79 -18.91
CA LEU A 141 -1.16 -6.24 -17.68
C LEU A 141 0.36 -6.36 -17.57
N ALA A 142 0.99 -7.38 -18.15
CA ALA A 142 2.44 -7.59 -18.03
C ALA A 142 3.30 -6.37 -18.43
N PRO A 143 2.97 -5.57 -19.47
CA PRO A 143 3.73 -4.36 -19.79
C PRO A 143 3.79 -3.33 -18.66
N PHE A 144 2.81 -3.34 -17.75
CA PHE A 144 2.72 -2.42 -16.62
C PHE A 144 3.14 -3.08 -15.31
N GLU A 145 2.67 -4.31 -15.06
CA GLU A 145 2.98 -5.10 -13.87
C GLU A 145 4.47 -5.40 -13.75
N ILE A 146 5.12 -5.82 -14.84
CA ILE A 146 6.52 -6.25 -14.78
C ILE A 146 7.43 -5.08 -14.39
N PRO A 147 7.34 -3.89 -15.02
CA PRO A 147 8.12 -2.74 -14.57
C PRO A 147 7.75 -2.27 -13.16
N LEU A 148 6.46 -2.22 -12.83
CA LEU A 148 6.00 -1.74 -11.52
C LEU A 148 6.48 -2.63 -10.38
N TYR A 149 6.20 -3.94 -10.45
CA TYR A 149 6.63 -4.88 -9.43
C TYR A 149 8.14 -5.11 -9.45
N GLY A 150 8.78 -5.03 -10.62
CA GLY A 150 10.23 -5.03 -10.74
C GLY A 150 10.85 -3.86 -9.95
N ALA A 151 10.38 -2.64 -10.19
CA ALA A 151 10.83 -1.46 -9.46
C ALA A 151 10.56 -1.56 -7.96
N LEU A 152 9.36 -1.97 -7.55
CA LEU A 152 9.01 -2.14 -6.13
C LEU A 152 9.86 -3.21 -5.44
N SER A 153 10.14 -4.32 -6.12
CA SER A 153 10.97 -5.41 -5.59
C SER A 153 12.40 -4.98 -5.29
N ILE A 154 12.91 -3.96 -5.98
CA ILE A 154 14.23 -3.38 -5.74
C ILE A 154 14.15 -2.22 -4.74
N ALA A 155 13.24 -1.27 -4.97
CA ALA A 155 13.13 -0.05 -4.18
C ALA A 155 12.82 -0.34 -2.70
N LEU A 156 11.92 -1.29 -2.43
CA LEU A 156 11.49 -1.58 -1.06
C LEU A 156 12.65 -2.12 -0.19
N PRO A 157 13.39 -3.18 -0.58
CA PRO A 157 14.57 -3.61 0.18
C PRO A 157 15.63 -2.52 0.31
N VAL A 158 15.90 -1.75 -0.75
CA VAL A 158 16.92 -0.69 -0.74
C VAL A 158 16.61 0.37 0.32
N VAL A 159 15.36 0.86 0.36
CA VAL A 159 14.94 1.86 1.35
C VAL A 159 14.98 1.31 2.77
N LEU A 160 14.52 0.07 2.99
CA LEU A 160 14.51 -0.56 4.32
C LEU A 160 15.93 -0.79 4.83
N ILE A 161 16.83 -1.32 3.99
CA ILE A 161 18.22 -1.54 4.34
C ILE A 161 18.93 -0.20 4.60
N SER A 162 18.67 0.82 3.78
CA SER A 162 19.19 2.17 4.01
C SER A 162 18.81 2.69 5.40
N ARG A 163 17.53 2.56 5.80
CA ARG A 163 17.06 2.94 7.14
C ARG A 163 17.76 2.15 8.24
N ILE A 164 17.90 0.83 8.09
CA ILE A 164 18.59 -0.02 9.08
C ILE A 164 20.07 0.38 9.24
N LEU A 165 20.76 0.67 8.13
CA LEU A 165 22.17 1.06 8.18
C LEU A 165 22.36 2.45 8.80
N LEU A 166 21.46 3.40 8.50
CA LEU A 166 21.52 4.77 9.03
C LEU A 166 21.33 4.85 10.55
N THR A 167 20.51 3.97 11.13
CA THR A 167 20.32 3.91 12.59
C THR A 167 21.42 3.12 13.32
N SER A 168 22.18 2.29 12.59
CA SER A 168 23.11 1.34 13.19
C SER A 168 24.46 2.00 13.56
N SER A 169 25.13 1.46 14.59
CA SER A 169 26.43 1.97 15.03
C SER A 169 27.54 1.69 14.01
N LYS A 170 28.71 2.35 14.13
CA LYS A 170 29.82 2.24 13.14
C LYS A 170 30.21 0.78 12.89
N ASN A 171 30.33 -0.01 13.96
CA ASN A 171 30.60 -1.44 13.86
C ASN A 171 29.34 -2.28 13.57
N GLY A 172 28.16 -1.85 14.06
CA GLY A 172 26.91 -2.55 13.84
C GLY A 172 26.48 -2.58 12.37
N ALA A 173 26.67 -1.48 11.64
CA ALA A 173 26.33 -1.37 10.22
C ALA A 173 27.20 -2.31 9.38
N SER A 174 28.51 -2.34 9.61
CA SER A 174 29.45 -3.23 8.89
C SER A 174 29.13 -4.70 9.14
N TRP A 175 28.85 -5.08 10.39
CA TRP A 175 28.52 -6.46 10.73
C TRP A 175 27.19 -6.90 10.11
N PHE A 176 26.17 -6.03 10.15
CA PHE A 176 24.89 -6.27 9.50
C PHE A 176 25.06 -6.45 7.99
N ALA A 177 25.82 -5.58 7.32
CA ALA A 177 26.06 -5.66 5.89
C ALA A 177 26.76 -6.97 5.49
N MET A 178 27.78 -7.39 6.27
CA MET A 178 28.47 -8.67 6.03
C MET A 178 27.54 -9.87 6.19
N ILE A 179 26.75 -9.93 7.27
CA ILE A 179 25.79 -11.03 7.48
C ILE A 179 24.72 -11.03 6.41
N ALA A 180 24.09 -9.90 6.13
CA ALA A 180 23.02 -9.79 5.16
C ALA A 180 23.49 -10.20 3.76
N SER A 181 24.67 -9.70 3.33
CA SER A 181 25.27 -10.07 2.05
C SER A 181 25.58 -11.56 1.99
N SER A 182 26.17 -12.12 3.05
CA SER A 182 26.48 -13.56 3.13
C SER A 182 25.22 -14.42 3.02
N VAL A 183 24.15 -14.05 3.72
CA VAL A 183 22.85 -14.76 3.68
C VAL A 183 22.24 -14.68 2.28
N ILE A 184 22.21 -13.49 1.67
CA ILE A 184 21.67 -13.31 0.31
C ILE A 184 22.46 -14.13 -0.70
N LEU A 185 23.79 -14.10 -0.61
CA LEU A 185 24.67 -14.83 -1.53
C LEU A 185 24.52 -16.34 -1.35
N ALA A 186 24.47 -16.83 -0.11
CA ALA A 186 24.24 -18.24 0.20
C ALA A 186 22.87 -18.71 -0.32
N PHE A 187 21.83 -17.88 -0.16
CA PHE A 187 20.51 -18.17 -0.68
C PHE A 187 20.48 -18.20 -2.22
N ALA A 188 21.11 -17.23 -2.88
CA ALA A 188 21.24 -17.21 -4.34
C ALA A 188 22.00 -18.42 -4.87
N PHE A 189 23.11 -18.79 -4.21
CA PHE A 189 23.88 -19.99 -4.54
C PHE A 189 23.05 -21.26 -4.37
N LEU A 190 22.24 -21.35 -3.30
CA LEU A 190 21.35 -22.50 -3.07
C LEU A 190 20.32 -22.67 -4.20
N LEU A 191 19.70 -21.56 -4.64
CA LEU A 191 18.78 -21.56 -5.78
C LEU A 191 19.48 -21.98 -7.09
N TYR A 192 20.70 -21.51 -7.30
CA TYR A 192 21.51 -21.88 -8.46
C TYR A 192 21.91 -23.37 -8.45
N ALA A 193 22.41 -23.87 -7.32
CA ALA A 193 22.89 -25.24 -7.18
C ALA A 193 21.77 -26.28 -7.15
N LYS A 194 20.59 -25.92 -6.65
CA LYS A 194 19.39 -26.77 -6.68
C LYS A 194 18.21 -26.04 -7.34
N PRO A 195 18.07 -26.13 -8.67
CA PRO A 195 16.95 -25.50 -9.39
C PRO A 195 15.59 -26.14 -9.08
N ASN A 196 15.55 -27.35 -8.53
CA ASN A 196 14.31 -28.09 -8.22
C ASN A 196 13.80 -27.87 -6.78
N ILE A 197 14.15 -26.74 -6.14
CA ILE A 197 13.59 -26.40 -4.82
C ILE A 197 12.10 -26.10 -4.97
N ARG A 198 11.29 -26.61 -4.03
CA ARG A 198 9.84 -26.34 -4.02
C ARG A 198 9.59 -24.84 -3.92
N THR A 199 8.77 -24.30 -4.81
CA THR A 199 8.41 -22.87 -4.85
C THR A 199 7.87 -22.37 -3.51
N ALA A 200 7.15 -23.23 -2.77
CA ALA A 200 6.67 -22.91 -1.44
C ALA A 200 7.79 -22.60 -0.42
N ILE A 201 8.93 -23.31 -0.50
CA ILE A 201 10.08 -23.06 0.39
C ILE A 201 10.70 -21.72 0.04
N VAL A 202 10.94 -21.46 -1.25
CA VAL A 202 11.49 -20.17 -1.73
C VAL A 202 10.59 -19.02 -1.31
N ALA A 203 9.27 -19.15 -1.54
CA ALA A 203 8.28 -18.17 -1.13
C ALA A 203 8.30 -17.95 0.39
N SER A 204 8.37 -19.02 1.20
CA SER A 204 8.41 -18.89 2.66
C SER A 204 9.64 -18.12 3.15
N VAL A 205 10.82 -18.40 2.59
CA VAL A 205 12.06 -17.70 2.96
C VAL A 205 11.99 -16.23 2.55
N LEU A 206 11.50 -15.92 1.35
CA LEU A 206 11.33 -14.55 0.88
C LEU A 206 10.32 -13.76 1.71
N VAL A 207 9.19 -14.38 2.07
CA VAL A 207 8.17 -13.74 2.91
C VAL A 207 8.72 -13.46 4.31
N LEU A 208 9.39 -14.44 4.94
CA LEU A 208 9.98 -14.27 6.27
C LEU A 208 11.11 -13.24 6.26
N GLY A 209 12.00 -13.30 5.27
CA GLY A 209 13.08 -12.34 5.10
C GLY A 209 12.57 -10.92 4.83
N GLY A 210 11.57 -10.79 3.95
CA GLY A 210 10.91 -9.52 3.68
C GLY A 210 10.23 -8.95 4.92
N LEU A 211 9.51 -9.77 5.69
CA LEU A 211 8.89 -9.35 6.95
C LEU A 211 9.93 -8.89 7.97
N ALA A 212 11.05 -9.61 8.10
CA ALA A 212 12.14 -9.21 8.99
C ALA A 212 12.74 -7.85 8.58
N LEU A 213 12.92 -7.61 7.27
CA LEU A 213 13.38 -6.32 6.75
C LEU A 213 12.38 -5.19 7.01
N ILE A 214 11.08 -5.43 6.83
CA ILE A 214 10.03 -4.45 7.10
C ILE A 214 10.04 -4.06 8.59
N VAL A 215 10.01 -5.06 9.48
CA VAL A 215 10.05 -4.82 10.94
C VAL A 215 11.33 -4.08 11.34
N GLY A 216 12.48 -4.50 10.79
CA GLY A 216 13.77 -3.85 11.03
C GLY A 216 13.82 -2.40 10.55
N GLY A 217 13.32 -2.11 9.35
CA GLY A 217 13.29 -0.76 8.78
C GLY A 217 12.34 0.18 9.51
N ILE A 218 11.17 -0.30 9.94
CA ILE A 218 10.24 0.47 10.78
C ILE A 218 10.87 0.78 12.14
N ALA A 219 11.46 -0.22 12.80
CA ALA A 219 12.14 -0.04 14.08
C ALA A 219 13.34 0.93 13.97
N ALA A 220 14.05 0.91 12.84
CA ALA A 220 15.14 1.84 12.55
C ALA A 220 14.64 3.27 12.37
N THR A 221 13.49 3.44 11.72
CA THR A 221 12.86 4.75 11.52
C THR A 221 12.45 5.38 12.85
N ALA A 222 11.94 4.58 13.79
CA ALA A 222 11.54 5.04 15.12
C ALA A 222 12.71 5.54 16.00
N ARG A 223 13.96 5.16 15.69
CA ARG A 223 15.14 5.47 16.52
C ARG A 223 15.91 6.72 16.08
N GLY A 224 15.56 7.35 14.96
CA GLY A 224 16.24 8.55 14.44
C GLY A 224 17.60 8.26 13.80
N GLU A 225 18.08 9.22 13.01
CA GLU A 225 19.39 9.18 12.32
C GLU A 225 20.53 9.50 13.30
N ARG A 226 21.69 8.89 13.11
CA ARG A 226 22.87 9.10 13.96
C ARG A 226 23.57 10.42 13.61
N GLU A 227 23.93 11.22 14.61
CA GLU A 227 24.82 12.38 14.44
C GLU A 227 26.24 11.92 14.10
N PHE A 228 26.73 12.33 12.93
CA PHE A 228 28.13 12.17 12.56
C PHE A 228 28.92 13.34 13.16
N HIS A 229 29.66 13.09 14.24
CA HIS A 229 30.70 14.03 14.67
C HIS A 229 31.78 14.09 13.59
N HIS A 230 31.82 15.20 12.84
CA HIS A 230 32.99 15.59 12.07
C HIS A 230 34.15 15.74 13.05
N HIS A 231 35.11 14.82 13.00
CA HIS A 231 36.43 15.10 13.51
C HIS A 231 37.09 16.03 12.51
N ASP A 232 37.05 17.33 12.80
CA ASP A 232 37.97 18.30 12.21
C ASP A 232 39.38 17.82 12.55
N HIS A 233 40.04 17.18 11.59
CA HIS A 233 41.48 16.96 11.63
C HIS A 233 42.17 18.25 11.17
N ASP A 234 42.02 19.31 11.97
CA ASP A 234 42.96 20.42 11.97
C ASP A 234 43.94 20.19 13.12
N LYS A 235 45.15 19.75 12.74
CA LYS A 235 46.45 20.34 13.10
C LYS A 235 47.59 19.31 13.26
N GLU A 236 48.70 19.68 12.62
CA GLU A 236 50.10 19.35 12.93
C GLU A 236 50.73 18.06 12.39
N HIS A 237 51.29 18.16 11.18
CA HIS A 237 52.70 17.92 10.83
C HIS A 237 52.95 18.77 9.57
N GLY A 238 53.91 19.68 9.44
CA GLY A 238 55.31 19.66 9.83
C GLY A 238 56.10 20.00 8.56
N ASP A 239 56.50 21.27 8.44
CA ASP A 239 57.57 21.90 7.64
C ASP A 239 58.14 21.14 6.41
N ASP A 240 58.07 21.75 5.22
CA ASP A 240 59.26 21.93 4.37
C ASP A 240 58.98 22.82 3.14
N ASN A 241 59.93 23.74 2.92
CA ASN A 241 60.01 24.81 1.93
C ASN A 241 59.78 24.42 0.46
N HIS A 242 59.18 25.34 -0.33
CA HIS A 242 59.72 25.71 -1.65
C HIS A 242 59.25 27.11 -2.09
N VAL A 243 60.21 27.85 -2.63
CA VAL A 243 60.24 29.30 -2.95
C VAL A 243 59.92 29.56 -4.44
N GLU A 244 59.28 30.72 -4.67
CA GLU A 244 59.20 31.58 -5.87
C GLU A 244 58.34 31.23 -7.09
N GLY A 245 57.62 32.26 -7.56
CA GLY A 245 56.96 32.36 -8.86
C GLY A 245 55.81 33.38 -8.88
N ASP A 246 56.13 34.62 -9.21
CA ASP A 246 55.26 35.81 -9.31
C ASP A 246 53.97 35.65 -10.15
N ALA A 247 52.88 36.34 -9.76
CA ALA A 247 52.11 37.26 -10.61
C ALA A 247 50.73 37.63 -9.99
N GLU A 248 50.64 38.90 -9.58
CA GLU A 248 49.49 39.82 -9.62
C GLU A 248 48.09 39.29 -10.00
N HIS A 249 47.13 39.44 -9.08
CA HIS A 249 45.85 40.09 -9.41
C HIS A 249 45.05 40.49 -8.14
N SER A 250 45.00 41.80 -7.89
CA SER A 250 44.10 42.43 -6.92
C SER A 250 42.69 42.62 -7.50
N ALA A 251 41.64 42.34 -6.73
CA ALA A 251 40.31 42.97 -6.83
C ALA A 251 39.45 42.67 -5.57
N PRO A 252 38.50 43.55 -5.19
CA PRO A 252 38.32 43.98 -3.80
C PRO A 252 37.02 43.50 -3.12
N ALA A 253 37.00 43.68 -1.80
CA ALA A 253 35.88 43.41 -0.90
C ALA A 253 34.59 44.16 -1.30
N LEU A 254 33.48 43.41 -1.34
CA LEU A 254 32.12 43.92 -1.54
C LEU A 254 31.33 43.77 -0.22
N ASP A 255 31.42 44.78 0.63
CA ASP A 255 30.51 45.01 1.75
C ASP A 255 29.83 46.37 1.53
N ALA A 256 28.60 46.36 1.02
CA ALA A 256 27.71 47.53 1.06
C ALA A 256 26.23 47.11 0.95
N PRO A 257 25.32 47.63 1.81
CA PRO A 257 23.92 47.22 1.86
C PRO A 257 23.05 47.91 0.80
N VAL A 258 22.20 47.13 0.13
CA VAL A 258 21.22 47.64 -0.85
C VAL A 258 19.94 48.06 -0.13
N VAL A 259 19.66 49.37 -0.19
CA VAL A 259 18.43 50.02 0.29
C VAL A 259 17.30 49.75 -0.70
N ILE A 260 16.19 49.21 -0.20
CA ILE A 260 14.93 49.02 -0.93
C ILE A 260 14.23 50.37 -1.09
N LYS A 261 13.75 50.65 -2.29
CA LYS A 261 12.76 51.69 -2.57
C LYS A 261 11.60 51.10 -3.34
#